data_AF-S8F5N1-F1
#
_entry.id   AF-S8F5N1-F1
#
_cell.length_a   1.000
_cell.length_b   1.000
_cell.length_c   1.000
_cell.angle_alpha   90.00
_cell.angle_beta   90.00
_cell.angle_gamma   90.00
#
_symmetry.space_group_name_H-M   'P 1'
#
loop_
_entity.id
_entity.type
_entity.pdbx_description
1 polymer ?
#
loop_
_entity_poly.entity_id
_entity_poly.type
_entity_poly.pdbx_seq_one_letter_code
_entity_poly.pdbx_strand_id
1 'polypeptide(L)'
;MFTKPTFSILFGLVAAATGSVAQSVSSAVVSSQAPNGVAEQAATAASSQAINSTASQFASRVFASAAASATPQATAEAVCDTDSASPFFRAYSSAGTDHFYTTNYNEMVNAITNIAYAYEGNMGFVFRLPTISTTLLYRTYSPSAIDHFYTTNQAEAGNAIAKLGYVDEGTSAYVYPTQICGSVPLYRMYSAGATDHFYTTDEAERENAINNLGYTDEGIACYVLPNL
;
A
#
# COMPACT_ATOMS: atom_id res chain seq x y z
N MET A 1 -14.99 -1.26 57.21
CA MET A 1 -15.89 -2.28 56.66
C MET A 1 -16.34 -1.80 55.27
N PHE A 2 -15.56 -2.09 54.24
CA PHE A 2 -15.94 -2.01 52.83
C PHE A 2 -14.97 -2.91 52.06
N THR A 3 -15.49 -4.03 51.59
CA THR A 3 -14.78 -5.13 50.94
C THR A 3 -14.55 -4.81 49.46
N LYS A 4 -13.30 -4.90 48.99
CA LYS A 4 -12.95 -4.88 47.56
C LYS A 4 -13.28 -6.25 46.93
N PRO A 5 -13.82 -6.33 45.70
CA PRO A 5 -13.94 -7.59 45.01
C PRO A 5 -12.59 -7.96 44.34
N THR A 6 -12.05 -9.12 44.69
CA THR A 6 -10.97 -9.78 43.97
C THR A 6 -11.55 -10.56 42.80
N PHE A 7 -11.23 -10.17 41.57
CA PHE A 7 -11.45 -11.00 40.38
C PHE A 7 -10.17 -11.80 40.12
N SER A 8 -10.25 -13.12 40.35
CA SER A 8 -9.21 -14.08 40.03
C SER A 8 -9.58 -14.73 38.69
N ILE A 9 -8.80 -14.46 37.64
CA ILE A 9 -8.98 -15.09 36.33
C ILE A 9 -7.96 -16.23 36.22
N LEU A 10 -8.50 -17.44 36.11
CA LEU A 10 -7.80 -18.71 35.99
C LEU A 10 -7.15 -18.81 34.59
N PHE A 11 -5.82 -18.88 34.53
CA PHE A 11 -5.06 -19.16 33.31
C PHE A 11 -5.23 -20.63 32.93
N GLY A 12 -5.95 -20.90 31.84
CA GLY A 12 -6.00 -22.20 31.18
C GLY A 12 -4.83 -22.36 30.22
N LEU A 13 -3.86 -23.18 30.60
CA LEU A 13 -2.72 -23.62 29.78
C LEU A 13 -3.23 -24.58 28.68
N VAL A 14 -3.06 -24.24 27.40
CA VAL A 14 -3.22 -25.20 26.30
C VAL A 14 -1.85 -25.47 25.68
N ALA A 15 -1.48 -26.74 25.71
CA ALA A 15 -0.20 -27.29 25.32
C ALA A 15 0.02 -27.25 23.80
N ALA A 16 1.24 -26.89 23.39
CA ALA A 16 1.73 -27.07 22.03
C ALA A 16 2.00 -28.56 21.77
N ALA A 17 1.37 -29.13 20.74
CA ALA A 17 1.70 -30.45 20.23
C ALA A 17 2.95 -30.37 19.36
N THR A 18 3.99 -31.08 19.79
CA THR A 18 5.23 -31.32 19.03
C THR A 18 5.01 -32.47 18.06
N GLY A 19 5.28 -32.23 16.78
CA GLY A 19 5.30 -33.25 15.73
C GLY A 19 6.62 -33.17 14.97
N SER A 20 7.58 -33.98 15.38
CA SER A 20 8.82 -34.27 14.66
C SER A 20 8.63 -35.54 13.84
N VAL A 21 9.01 -35.52 12.56
CA VAL A 21 9.59 -36.70 11.88
C VAL A 21 10.68 -36.22 10.90
N ALA A 22 11.80 -36.93 10.96
CA ALA A 22 13.09 -36.63 10.35
C ALA A 22 13.29 -37.24 8.96
N GLN A 23 14.31 -36.70 8.27
CA GLN A 23 15.29 -37.36 7.38
C GLN A 23 14.77 -37.98 6.06
N SER A 24 15.45 -37.93 4.92
CA SER A 24 16.89 -37.93 4.55
C SER A 24 16.95 -37.60 3.04
N VAL A 25 17.98 -37.00 2.45
CA VAL A 25 19.26 -37.48 1.86
C VAL A 25 19.55 -36.43 0.74
N SER A 26 20.72 -36.14 0.20
CA SER A 26 22.12 -36.52 0.34
C SER A 26 22.92 -35.39 -0.35
N SER A 27 24.10 -35.10 0.17
CA SER A 27 25.13 -34.24 -0.40
C SER A 27 25.65 -34.77 -1.74
N ALA A 28 26.05 -33.86 -2.64
CA ALA A 28 27.24 -34.03 -3.47
C ALA A 28 27.68 -32.68 -4.05
N VAL A 29 28.79 -32.17 -3.52
CA VAL A 29 29.67 -31.19 -4.13
C VAL A 29 30.69 -31.97 -4.96
N VAL A 30 30.84 -31.68 -6.25
CA VAL A 30 32.10 -31.91 -6.97
C VAL A 30 32.37 -30.74 -7.93
N SER A 31 33.56 -30.15 -7.72
CA SER A 31 34.24 -29.15 -8.52
C SER A 31 34.89 -29.76 -9.77
N SER A 32 34.99 -29.03 -10.88
CA SER A 32 36.30 -28.73 -11.52
C SER A 32 36.18 -27.97 -12.86
N GLN A 33 36.84 -26.81 -12.87
CA GLN A 33 37.72 -26.22 -13.90
C GLN A 33 37.31 -26.09 -15.38
N ALA A 34 37.41 -24.82 -15.85
CA ALA A 34 37.55 -24.41 -17.26
C ALA A 34 38.92 -24.83 -17.85
N PRO A 35 39.12 -24.75 -19.19
CA PRO A 35 39.68 -23.50 -19.72
C PRO A 35 39.25 -23.10 -21.16
N ASN A 36 39.36 -21.79 -21.39
CA ASN A 36 39.89 -21.06 -22.57
C ASN A 36 39.42 -21.38 -24.00
N GLY A 37 38.95 -20.33 -24.67
CA GLY A 37 39.51 -19.97 -25.98
C GLY A 37 38.53 -19.49 -27.05
N VAL A 38 38.66 -18.20 -27.40
CA VAL A 38 38.56 -17.60 -28.76
C VAL A 38 37.35 -17.91 -29.65
N ALA A 39 36.54 -16.89 -29.96
CA ALA A 39 36.59 -16.15 -31.23
C ALA A 39 35.30 -15.35 -31.49
N GLU A 40 35.52 -14.07 -31.78
CA GLU A 40 34.64 -13.09 -32.40
C GLU A 40 34.20 -13.54 -33.80
N GLN A 41 32.91 -13.38 -34.14
CA GLN A 41 32.49 -12.94 -35.48
C GLN A 41 30.99 -12.59 -35.57
N ALA A 42 30.75 -11.37 -36.05
CA ALA A 42 29.47 -10.87 -36.53
C ALA A 42 29.11 -11.50 -37.88
N ALA A 43 27.80 -11.70 -38.12
CA ALA A 43 27.21 -11.96 -39.44
C ALA A 43 25.76 -11.44 -39.42
N THR A 44 25.52 -10.23 -39.93
CA THR A 44 25.05 -9.90 -41.29
C THR A 44 23.56 -10.14 -41.56
N ALA A 45 22.93 -9.05 -42.00
CA ALA A 45 21.56 -8.92 -42.46
C ALA A 45 21.21 -9.84 -43.64
N ALA A 46 19.95 -10.23 -43.73
CA ALA A 46 19.32 -10.66 -44.96
C ALA A 46 17.89 -10.10 -45.07
N SER A 47 17.74 -9.17 -46.00
CA SER A 47 16.51 -8.69 -46.60
C SER A 47 15.78 -9.78 -47.37
N SER A 48 14.45 -9.79 -47.36
CA SER A 48 13.67 -10.30 -48.50
C SER A 48 12.39 -9.48 -48.68
N GLN A 49 12.15 -9.15 -49.95
CA GLN A 49 11.20 -8.18 -50.45
C GLN A 49 9.81 -8.78 -50.69
N ALA A 50 8.81 -7.90 -50.55
CA ALA A 50 7.63 -7.67 -51.40
C ALA A 50 6.92 -8.86 -52.09
N ILE A 51 5.62 -8.93 -51.83
CA ILE A 51 4.61 -9.36 -52.80
C ILE A 51 3.67 -8.18 -53.08
N ASN A 52 3.47 -7.88 -54.36
CA ASN A 52 2.67 -6.77 -54.86
C ASN A 52 1.58 -7.30 -55.82
N SER A 53 0.56 -6.47 -56.05
CA SER A 53 -0.55 -6.57 -57.01
C SER A 53 -1.77 -7.40 -56.53
N THR A 54 -3.02 -6.97 -56.66
CA THR A 54 -3.65 -6.11 -57.69
C THR A 54 -4.85 -5.34 -57.13
N ALA A 55 -4.98 -4.07 -57.53
CA ALA A 55 -6.16 -3.23 -57.30
C ALA A 55 -7.31 -3.56 -58.27
N SER A 56 -8.56 -3.47 -57.81
CA SER A 56 -9.69 -3.09 -58.66
C SER A 56 -10.75 -2.36 -57.83
N GLN A 57 -10.91 -1.09 -58.17
CA GLN A 57 -11.85 -0.12 -57.62
C GLN A 57 -13.29 -0.48 -58.01
N PHE A 58 -14.24 -0.40 -57.07
CA PHE A 58 -15.64 -0.11 -57.39
C PHE A 58 -16.36 0.63 -56.24
N ALA A 59 -17.10 1.66 -56.66
CA ALA A 59 -18.25 2.28 -56.01
C ALA A 59 -18.01 3.22 -54.80
N SER A 60 -17.82 4.48 -55.16
CA SER A 60 -18.35 5.65 -54.46
C SER A 60 -19.85 5.47 -54.13
N ARG A 61 -20.21 5.56 -52.84
CA ARG A 61 -21.51 6.06 -52.37
C ARG A 61 -21.31 6.86 -51.09
N VAL A 62 -21.61 8.15 -51.21
CA VAL A 62 -21.84 9.08 -50.12
C VAL A 62 -23.06 8.59 -49.34
N PHE A 63 -22.86 8.24 -48.07
CA PHE A 63 -23.92 8.26 -47.07
C PHE A 63 -23.55 9.31 -46.04
N ALA A 64 -24.07 10.51 -46.24
CA ALA A 64 -24.25 11.46 -45.16
C ALA A 64 -25.47 11.03 -44.34
N SER A 65 -25.43 11.37 -43.04
CA SER A 65 -26.52 11.32 -42.07
C SER A 65 -26.75 9.97 -41.37
N ALA A 66 -26.11 9.79 -40.22
CA ALA A 66 -26.73 10.23 -38.97
C ALA A 66 -25.62 10.47 -37.94
N ALA A 67 -25.46 11.72 -37.50
CA ALA A 67 -24.83 11.97 -36.22
C ALA A 67 -25.81 11.42 -35.17
N ALA A 68 -25.64 10.14 -34.83
CA ALA A 68 -26.20 9.62 -33.61
C ALA A 68 -25.60 10.49 -32.50
N SER A 69 -26.46 11.32 -31.90
CA SER A 69 -26.13 12.03 -30.68
C SER A 69 -25.87 10.94 -29.65
N ALA A 70 -24.60 10.54 -29.52
CA ALA A 70 -24.17 9.71 -28.42
C ALA A 70 -24.38 10.57 -27.18
N THR A 71 -25.52 10.36 -26.53
CA THR A 71 -25.68 10.72 -25.13
C THR A 71 -24.42 10.23 -24.42
N PRO A 72 -23.68 11.09 -23.70
CA PRO A 72 -22.59 10.63 -22.86
C PRO A 72 -23.13 9.46 -22.05
N GLN A 73 -22.58 8.27 -22.26
CA GLN A 73 -22.88 7.14 -21.41
C GLN A 73 -22.44 7.59 -20.03
N ALA A 74 -23.41 7.82 -19.14
CA ALA A 74 -23.15 8.14 -17.76
C ALA A 74 -22.12 7.12 -17.26
N THR A 75 -20.95 7.61 -16.86
CA THR A 75 -19.96 6.80 -16.15
C THR A 75 -20.73 6.10 -15.05
N ALA A 76 -20.70 4.77 -15.00
CA ALA A 76 -21.32 4.03 -13.92
C ALA A 76 -20.85 4.68 -12.61
N GLU A 77 -21.77 5.25 -11.84
CA GLU A 77 -21.44 5.82 -10.54
C GLU A 77 -20.73 4.71 -9.76
N ALA A 78 -19.56 5.02 -9.23
CA ALA A 78 -18.81 4.02 -8.48
C ALA A 78 -19.72 3.48 -7.37
N VAL A 79 -19.87 2.15 -7.32
CA VAL A 79 -20.63 1.52 -6.24
C VAL A 79 -19.82 1.72 -4.97
N CYS A 80 -20.43 2.39 -4.00
CA CYS A 80 -19.79 2.76 -2.74
C CYS A 80 -20.22 1.78 -1.66
N ASP A 81 -19.26 1.14 -1.01
CA ASP A 81 -19.48 0.49 0.28
C ASP A 81 -19.12 1.50 1.37
N THR A 82 -20.09 1.90 2.18
CA THR A 82 -19.86 2.76 3.36
C THR A 82 -20.11 2.03 4.66
N ASP A 83 -20.77 0.87 4.60
CA ASP A 83 -21.29 0.16 5.77
C ASP A 83 -20.22 -0.75 6.40
N SER A 84 -19.24 -1.19 5.61
CA SER A 84 -18.15 -2.05 6.10
C SER A 84 -16.89 -1.27 6.51
N ALA A 85 -16.94 0.06 6.46
CA ALA A 85 -15.78 0.91 6.76
C ALA A 85 -15.47 0.93 8.28
N SER A 86 -14.19 0.91 8.62
CA SER A 86 -13.64 0.97 9.97
C SER A 86 -12.81 2.25 10.14
N PRO A 87 -12.74 2.85 11.34
CA PRO A 87 -11.88 3.99 11.59
C PRO A 87 -10.42 3.67 11.28
N PHE A 88 -9.71 4.64 10.71
CA PHE A 88 -8.26 4.59 10.52
C PHE A 88 -7.59 5.41 11.62
N PHE A 89 -7.16 4.74 12.68
CA PHE A 89 -6.59 5.37 13.86
C PHE A 89 -5.18 5.86 13.58
N ARG A 90 -4.84 7.06 14.08
CA ARG A 90 -3.48 7.61 14.12
C ARG A 90 -2.99 7.72 15.56
N ALA A 91 -1.72 7.43 15.79
CA ALA A 91 -1.02 7.74 17.01
C ALA A 91 0.41 8.21 16.70
N TYR A 92 0.99 8.99 17.60
CA TYR A 92 2.32 9.57 17.46
C TYR A 92 3.22 9.21 18.64
N SER A 93 4.46 8.83 18.36
CA SER A 93 5.50 8.63 19.36
C SER A 93 6.51 9.78 19.30
N SER A 94 6.53 10.63 20.33
CA SER A 94 7.55 11.70 20.42
C SER A 94 8.96 11.17 20.74
N ALA A 95 9.07 9.95 21.26
CA ALA A 95 10.35 9.31 21.55
C ALA A 95 10.99 8.73 20.27
N GLY A 96 10.17 8.18 19.38
CA GLY A 96 10.61 7.68 18.07
C GLY A 96 10.60 8.73 16.97
N THR A 97 9.80 9.80 17.14
CA THR A 97 9.35 10.68 16.06
C THR A 97 8.73 9.87 14.94
N ASP A 98 7.68 9.11 15.27
CA ASP A 98 6.98 8.21 14.33
C ASP A 98 5.47 8.39 14.41
N HIS A 99 4.82 8.45 13.26
CA HIS A 99 3.37 8.30 13.15
C HIS A 99 2.95 6.89 12.76
N PHE A 100 2.14 6.29 13.63
CA PHE A 100 1.58 4.96 13.47
C PHE A 100 0.09 5.00 13.13
N TYR A 101 -0.30 4.24 12.11
CA TYR A 101 -1.68 4.14 11.62
C TYR A 101 -2.16 2.69 11.53
N THR A 102 -3.36 2.43 12.04
CA THR A 102 -3.97 1.11 11.98
C THR A 102 -5.49 1.18 12.00
N THR A 103 -6.13 0.19 11.38
CA THR A 103 -7.55 -0.08 11.62
C THR A 103 -7.73 -0.94 12.87
N ASN A 104 -6.74 -1.71 13.31
CA ASN A 104 -6.87 -2.67 14.39
C ASN A 104 -6.93 -1.98 15.76
N TYR A 105 -8.10 -2.03 16.40
CA TYR A 105 -8.33 -1.44 17.71
C TYR A 105 -7.40 -1.99 18.78
N ASN A 106 -7.12 -3.31 18.78
CA ASN A 106 -6.23 -3.91 19.76
C ASN A 106 -4.76 -3.51 19.52
N GLU A 107 -4.36 -3.32 18.27
CA GLU A 107 -3.04 -2.82 17.92
C GLU A 107 -2.87 -1.37 18.39
N MET A 108 -3.88 -0.52 18.15
CA MET A 108 -3.90 0.85 18.65
C MET A 108 -3.88 0.90 20.19
N VAL A 109 -4.68 0.08 20.88
CA VAL A 109 -4.65 -0.01 22.35
C VAL A 109 -3.29 -0.47 22.86
N ASN A 110 -2.65 -1.43 22.19
CA ASN A 110 -1.29 -1.84 22.54
C ASN A 110 -0.29 -0.71 22.30
N ALA A 111 -0.43 0.05 21.21
CA ALA A 111 0.41 1.19 20.88
C ALA A 111 0.45 2.22 22.02
N ILE A 112 -0.74 2.59 22.49
CA ILE A 112 -0.89 3.62 23.53
C ILE A 112 -0.59 3.13 24.94
N THR A 113 -0.79 1.84 25.22
CA THR A 113 -0.66 1.29 26.58
C THR A 113 0.76 0.80 26.85
N ASN A 114 1.40 0.18 25.86
CA ASN A 114 2.61 -0.62 26.08
C ASN A 114 3.85 -0.12 25.34
N ILE A 115 3.71 0.69 24.29
CA ILE A 115 4.86 1.13 23.45
C ILE A 115 4.92 2.64 23.24
N ALA A 116 4.34 3.42 24.17
CA ALA A 116 4.54 4.86 24.32
C ALA A 116 4.10 5.75 23.14
N TYR A 117 3.10 5.33 22.37
CA TYR A 117 2.41 6.22 21.43
C TYR A 117 1.30 7.00 22.14
N ALA A 118 1.01 8.20 21.66
CA ALA A 118 -0.15 8.99 22.05
C ALA A 118 -1.18 8.93 20.92
N TYR A 119 -2.44 8.59 21.23
CA TYR A 119 -3.52 8.60 20.25
C TYR A 119 -3.80 10.01 19.75
N GLU A 120 -3.95 10.18 18.43
CA GLU A 120 -4.14 11.49 17.80
C GLU A 120 -5.46 11.63 17.03
N GLY A 121 -6.24 10.55 16.88
CA GLY A 121 -7.57 10.62 16.29
C GLY A 121 -7.79 9.66 15.12
N ASN A 122 -8.90 9.87 14.41
CA ASN A 122 -9.30 9.10 13.23
C ASN A 122 -8.99 9.92 11.98
N MET A 123 -8.21 9.34 11.07
CA MET A 123 -7.90 9.93 9.76
C MET A 123 -8.99 9.63 8.72
N GLY A 124 -10.24 9.44 9.16
CA GLY A 124 -11.34 8.94 8.35
C GLY A 124 -11.58 7.43 8.49
N PHE A 125 -12.30 6.87 7.52
CA PHE A 125 -12.74 5.48 7.50
C PHE A 125 -12.21 4.75 6.26
N VAL A 126 -11.73 3.52 6.47
CA VAL A 126 -11.11 2.64 5.47
C VAL A 126 -11.59 1.20 5.66
N PHE A 127 -11.24 0.28 4.76
CA PHE A 127 -11.77 -1.09 4.78
C PHE A 127 -10.72 -2.09 5.26
N ARG A 128 -11.13 -3.08 6.06
CA ARG A 128 -10.23 -4.15 6.52
C ARG A 128 -10.06 -5.29 5.51
N LEU A 129 -11.06 -5.46 4.65
CA LEU A 129 -11.13 -6.49 3.63
C LEU A 129 -11.28 -5.83 2.25
N PRO A 130 -10.92 -6.52 1.16
CA PRO A 130 -11.15 -6.00 -0.18
C PRO A 130 -12.63 -5.70 -0.38
N THR A 131 -12.92 -4.48 -0.80
CA THR A 131 -14.26 -4.02 -1.19
C THR A 131 -14.23 -3.56 -2.64
N ILE A 132 -15.40 -3.29 -3.23
CA ILE A 132 -15.45 -2.78 -4.59
C ILE A 132 -14.73 -1.43 -4.69
N SER A 133 -14.00 -1.23 -5.79
CA SER A 133 -13.27 0.01 -6.09
C SER A 133 -12.12 0.35 -5.12
N THR A 134 -11.71 -0.54 -4.22
CA THR A 134 -10.57 -0.30 -3.32
C THR A 134 -9.29 -0.98 -3.80
N THR A 135 -8.17 -0.43 -3.38
CA THR A 135 -6.82 -1.00 -3.53
C THR A 135 -6.18 -1.19 -2.17
N LEU A 136 -5.18 -2.05 -2.11
CA LEU A 136 -4.38 -2.30 -0.92
C LEU A 136 -3.54 -1.08 -0.53
N LEU A 137 -3.55 -0.73 0.77
CA LEU A 137 -2.58 0.14 1.42
C LEU A 137 -1.55 -0.73 2.14
N TYR A 138 -0.34 -0.81 1.58
CA TYR A 138 0.80 -1.48 2.16
C TYR A 138 1.29 -0.71 3.39
N ARG A 139 1.72 -1.43 4.43
CA ARG A 139 2.48 -0.87 5.54
C ARG A 139 3.81 -1.58 5.65
N THR A 140 4.86 -0.79 5.79
CA THR A 140 6.22 -1.27 6.06
C THR A 140 6.80 -0.48 7.22
N TYR A 141 7.73 -1.07 7.97
CA TYR A 141 8.36 -0.42 9.11
C TYR A 141 9.89 -0.53 9.03
N SER A 142 10.61 0.56 9.30
CA SER A 142 12.06 0.57 9.39
C SER A 142 12.50 0.64 10.85
N PRO A 143 13.03 -0.46 11.44
CA PRO A 143 13.49 -0.45 12.82
C PRO A 143 14.70 0.47 13.06
N SER A 144 15.49 0.73 12.02
CA SER A 144 16.65 1.62 12.11
C SER A 144 16.29 3.10 12.02
N ALA A 145 15.25 3.43 11.25
CA ALA A 145 14.76 4.80 11.14
C ALA A 145 13.72 5.13 12.20
N ILE A 146 13.04 4.10 12.75
CA ILE A 146 11.82 4.24 13.56
C ILE A 146 10.78 5.02 12.75
N ASP A 147 10.38 4.44 11.62
CA ASP A 147 9.44 5.06 10.68
C ASP A 147 8.51 4.00 10.07
N HIS A 148 7.21 4.26 10.14
CA HIS A 148 6.19 3.54 9.39
C HIS A 148 5.90 4.22 8.06
N PHE A 149 5.96 3.43 7.00
CA PHE A 149 5.72 3.88 5.65
C PHE A 149 4.50 3.20 5.03
N TYR A 150 3.58 4.01 4.51
CA TYR A 150 2.31 3.58 3.92
C TYR A 150 2.20 4.01 2.46
N THR A 151 1.84 3.08 1.58
CA THR A 151 1.68 3.38 0.16
C THR A 151 0.69 2.43 -0.50
N THR A 152 0.02 2.91 -1.55
CA THR A 152 -0.77 2.07 -2.46
C THR A 152 0.06 1.53 -3.64
N ASN A 153 1.29 2.04 -3.80
CA ASN A 153 2.21 1.65 -4.86
C ASN A 153 3.07 0.45 -4.44
N GLN A 154 2.77 -0.71 -5.02
CA GLN A 154 3.51 -1.95 -4.74
C GLN A 154 5.02 -1.85 -5.05
N ALA A 155 5.40 -1.12 -6.10
CA ALA A 155 6.82 -0.96 -6.44
C ALA A 155 7.55 -0.07 -5.42
N GLU A 156 6.86 0.92 -4.84
CA GLU A 156 7.41 1.79 -3.80
C GLU A 156 7.63 1.01 -2.50
N ALA A 157 6.63 0.22 -2.05
CA ALA A 157 6.77 -0.69 -0.91
C ALA A 157 7.91 -1.70 -1.14
N GLY A 158 7.95 -2.32 -2.33
CA GLY A 158 9.01 -3.25 -2.70
C GLY A 158 10.41 -2.62 -2.69
N ASN A 159 10.54 -1.36 -3.10
CA ASN A 159 11.81 -0.64 -3.03
C ASN A 159 12.21 -0.30 -1.58
N ALA A 160 11.26 0.10 -0.74
CA ALA A 160 11.50 0.36 0.68
C ALA A 160 12.07 -0.89 1.38
N ILE A 161 11.46 -2.05 1.11
CA ILE A 161 11.89 -3.33 1.67
C ILE A 161 13.25 -3.76 1.10
N ALA A 162 13.40 -3.74 -0.22
CA ALA A 162 14.57 -4.31 -0.87
C ALA A 162 15.84 -3.45 -0.73
N LYS A 163 15.69 -2.13 -0.51
CA LYS A 163 16.82 -1.20 -0.59
C LYS A 163 16.96 -0.23 0.59
N LEU A 164 15.90 0.04 1.33
CA LEU A 164 15.87 1.09 2.35
C LEU A 164 15.78 0.53 3.79
N GLY A 165 15.78 -0.80 3.95
CA GLY A 165 15.82 -1.45 5.27
C GLY A 165 14.47 -1.54 5.96
N TYR A 166 13.37 -1.29 5.25
CA TYR A 166 12.02 -1.51 5.78
C TYR A 166 11.69 -3.01 5.78
N VAL A 167 10.82 -3.41 6.69
CA VAL A 167 10.25 -4.74 6.80
C VAL A 167 8.78 -4.65 6.42
N ASP A 168 8.29 -5.63 5.67
CA ASP A 168 6.87 -5.75 5.34
C ASP A 168 6.06 -6.06 6.61
N GLU A 169 5.07 -5.23 6.91
CA GLU A 169 4.09 -5.46 7.98
C GLU A 169 2.71 -5.82 7.42
N GLY A 170 2.62 -6.01 6.10
CA GLY A 170 1.44 -6.47 5.39
C GLY A 170 0.42 -5.37 5.08
N THR A 171 -0.83 -5.79 5.04
CA THR A 171 -1.97 -4.93 4.72
C THR A 171 -2.37 -4.07 5.91
N SER A 172 -2.26 -2.74 5.79
CA SER A 172 -2.83 -1.82 6.78
C SER A 172 -4.34 -1.67 6.61
N ALA A 173 -4.77 -1.47 5.36
CA ALA A 173 -6.15 -1.24 4.98
C ALA A 173 -6.35 -1.45 3.47
N TYR A 174 -7.62 -1.39 3.04
CA TYR A 174 -8.03 -1.16 1.67
C TYR A 174 -8.65 0.24 1.58
N VAL A 175 -8.29 0.99 0.54
CA VAL A 175 -8.58 2.42 0.39
C VAL A 175 -9.01 2.73 -1.04
N TYR A 176 -9.67 3.86 -1.27
CA TYR A 176 -10.00 4.28 -2.62
C TYR A 176 -8.74 4.87 -3.30
N PRO A 177 -8.34 4.39 -4.49
CA PRO A 177 -7.19 4.95 -5.23
C PRO A 177 -7.53 6.27 -5.92
N THR A 178 -8.81 6.59 -6.08
CA THR A 178 -9.32 7.81 -6.73
C THR A 178 -10.46 8.39 -5.92
N GLN A 179 -10.70 9.70 -6.04
CA GLN A 179 -11.79 10.36 -5.30
C GLN A 179 -13.16 9.93 -5.80
N ILE A 180 -13.82 9.05 -5.05
CA ILE A 180 -15.19 8.58 -5.29
C ILE A 180 -15.98 8.61 -3.98
N CYS A 181 -17.31 8.46 -4.03
CA CYS A 181 -18.11 8.23 -2.83
C CYS A 181 -18.05 9.33 -1.75
N GLY A 182 -17.79 10.58 -2.14
CA GLY A 182 -17.56 11.67 -1.17
C GLY A 182 -16.31 11.51 -0.32
N SER A 183 -15.38 10.64 -0.73
CA SER A 183 -14.09 10.47 -0.05
C SER A 183 -13.24 11.74 -0.11
N VAL A 184 -12.39 11.87 0.90
CA VAL A 184 -11.44 12.96 1.10
C VAL A 184 -10.01 12.45 0.90
N PRO A 185 -9.08 13.30 0.44
CA PRO A 185 -7.68 12.90 0.31
C PRO A 185 -7.06 12.59 1.66
N LEU A 186 -6.27 11.52 1.72
CA LEU A 186 -5.25 11.31 2.74
C LEU A 186 -3.93 11.81 2.16
N TYR A 187 -3.48 12.96 2.65
CA TYR A 187 -2.20 13.53 2.24
C TYR A 187 -1.03 12.77 2.85
N ARG A 188 0.10 12.74 2.16
CA ARG A 188 1.38 12.21 2.63
C ARG A 188 2.43 13.29 2.57
N MET A 189 3.19 13.41 3.65
CA MET A 189 4.35 14.28 3.74
C MET A 189 5.51 13.51 4.36
N TYR A 190 6.73 13.94 4.04
CA TYR A 190 7.95 13.33 4.59
C TYR A 190 8.90 14.40 5.13
N SER A 191 9.46 14.17 6.31
CA SER A 191 10.53 14.99 6.89
C SER A 191 11.83 14.23 6.88
N ALA A 192 12.79 14.62 6.04
CA ALA A 192 14.13 14.03 6.03
C ALA A 192 14.93 14.36 7.32
N GLY A 193 14.60 15.46 7.99
CA GLY A 193 15.24 15.87 9.24
C GLY A 193 14.77 15.05 10.44
N ALA A 194 13.48 14.72 10.48
CA ALA A 194 12.90 13.83 11.49
C ALA A 194 13.03 12.35 11.14
N THR A 195 13.15 12.03 9.85
CA THR A 195 12.97 10.69 9.29
C THR A 195 11.60 10.11 9.63
N ASP A 196 10.54 10.85 9.31
CA ASP A 196 9.14 10.48 9.59
C ASP A 196 8.24 10.73 8.38
N HIS A 197 7.35 9.77 8.11
CA HIS A 197 6.21 9.95 7.21
C HIS A 197 4.95 10.32 7.99
N PHE A 198 4.33 11.42 7.55
CA PHE A 198 3.15 11.97 8.17
C PHE A 198 1.97 11.96 7.21
N TYR A 199 0.80 11.51 7.69
CA TYR A 199 -0.42 11.37 6.90
C TYR A 199 -1.61 12.03 7.61
N THR A 200 -2.38 12.81 6.87
CA THR A 200 -3.55 13.49 7.42
C THR A 200 -4.61 13.75 6.37
N THR A 201 -5.86 13.84 6.81
CA THR A 201 -6.98 14.34 6.00
C THR A 201 -7.24 15.83 6.23
N ASP A 202 -6.59 16.44 7.23
CA ASP A 202 -6.72 17.86 7.56
C ASP A 202 -5.73 18.69 6.74
N GLU A 203 -6.27 19.51 5.84
CA GLU A 203 -5.48 20.40 4.99
C GLU A 203 -4.69 21.44 5.79
N ALA A 204 -5.25 21.97 6.89
CA ALA A 204 -4.53 22.93 7.73
C ALA A 204 -3.38 22.26 8.49
N GLU A 205 -3.54 20.99 8.90
CA GLU A 205 -2.48 20.22 9.53
C GLU A 205 -1.33 19.92 8.54
N ARG A 206 -1.68 19.55 7.30
CA ARG A 206 -0.70 19.42 6.21
C ARG A 206 0.06 20.72 5.98
N GLU A 207 -0.65 21.84 5.83
CA GLU A 207 -0.02 23.15 5.61
C GLU A 207 0.88 23.56 6.79
N ASN A 208 0.48 23.27 8.02
CA ASN A 208 1.34 23.51 9.18
C ASN A 208 2.61 22.64 9.15
N ALA A 209 2.49 21.36 8.80
CA ALA A 209 3.64 20.47 8.70
C ALA A 209 4.66 20.95 7.67
N ILE A 210 4.18 21.41 6.51
CA ILE A 210 5.01 21.94 5.42
C ILE A 210 5.66 23.27 5.81
N ASN A 211 4.86 24.23 6.28
CA ASN A 211 5.32 25.60 6.46
C ASN A 211 6.12 25.80 7.76
N ASN A 212 5.89 24.98 8.78
CA ASN A 212 6.42 25.23 10.12
C ASN A 212 7.22 24.07 10.72
N LEU A 213 7.03 22.82 10.25
CA LEU A 213 7.63 21.64 10.89
C LEU A 213 8.69 20.93 10.02
N GLY A 214 8.96 21.44 8.82
CA GLY A 214 10.03 20.94 7.95
C GLY A 214 9.67 19.68 7.16
N TYR A 215 8.39 19.39 6.99
CA TYR A 215 7.93 18.31 6.11
C TYR A 215 7.88 18.79 4.66
N THR A 216 8.14 17.88 3.73
CA THR A 216 7.93 18.06 2.30
C THR A 216 6.64 17.37 1.89
N ASP A 217 5.81 18.05 1.10
CA ASP A 217 4.60 17.45 0.54
C ASP A 217 4.95 16.39 -0.50
N GLU A 218 4.37 15.20 -0.34
CA GLU A 218 4.48 14.10 -1.30
C GLU A 218 3.15 13.82 -2.01
N GLY A 219 2.13 14.65 -1.77
CA GLY A 219 0.85 14.61 -2.46
C GLY A 219 -0.19 13.72 -1.77
N ILE A 220 -1.10 13.17 -2.56
CA ILE A 220 -2.21 12.35 -2.06
C ILE A 220 -1.80 10.87 -2.09
N ALA A 221 -1.79 10.23 -0.92
CA ALA A 221 -1.48 8.80 -0.81
C ALA A 221 -2.64 7.91 -1.31
N CYS A 222 -3.86 8.30 -0.94
CA CYS A 222 -5.11 7.63 -1.28
C CYS A 222 -6.31 8.51 -0.87
N TYR A 223 -7.52 7.97 -1.00
CA TYR A 223 -8.74 8.60 -0.56
C TYR A 223 -9.46 7.71 0.46
N VAL A 224 -9.99 8.34 1.50
CA VAL A 224 -10.66 7.70 2.64
C VAL A 224 -12.05 8.30 2.83
N LEU A 225 -12.98 7.53 3.39
CA LEU A 225 -14.29 8.09 3.71
C LEU A 225 -14.15 9.12 4.85
N PRO A 226 -14.83 10.27 4.77
CA PRO A 226 -14.80 11.26 5.83
C PRO A 226 -15.41 10.68 7.12
N ASN A 227 -15.23 11.38 8.23
CA ASN A 227 -15.99 11.06 9.43
C ASN A 227 -17.48 11.25 9.12
N LEU A 228 -18.25 10.16 9.17
CA LEU A 228 -19.70 10.14 8.97
C LEU A 228 -20.43 10.78 10.15
#